data_AF-A0A1B8Q5W6-F1
#
_entry.id   AF-A0A1B8Q5W6-F1
#
_cell.length_a   1.000
_cell.length_b   1.000
_cell.length_c   1.000
_cell.angle_alpha   90.00
_cell.angle_beta   90.00
_cell.angle_gamma   90.00
#
_symmetry.space_group_name_H-M   'P 1'
#
loop_
_entity.id
_entity.type
_entity.pdbx_description
1 polymer ?
#
loop_
_entity_poly.entity_id
_entity_poly.type
_entity_poly.pdbx_seq_one_letter_code
_entity_poly.pdbx_strand_id
1 'polypeptide(L)'
;MFKQIWYFLTFKIYQGNLLTAGGANYLTVISVIVFLAALSEGFAWGHFGSTFTPDNPYLGGVVLGSFIFMLFWFFDRTMVTQDMMTEEHAKTLDGEDYVPNFWEKYKPYFVFMARLGIVITSLIITAPFLTQLVFKTDIENEMAIQYQNSINQAKDETMGKIEEKINEQQTYIQKLHDKLQNEIAGKKGSKYGKGPVAQSIQQEIDEANTHLDELKTNFENDKLKLETAIVNNDEQTLKIFGILMVKDSPIFRENAINKFKQEPAFKNTQYAVDGFLILVGVILILSKLLQPKSLKMYYSSRLQEAWSSYVDGNYDDYLPESEKSSHMAHMPMPQTFENIAIRYAKTLEEREQDNIKKREQKRQAMLDEENHMKALKNGEKSHYERYAKEAQNYEYQNKVVKDKKQRIEKALKEACNQKEQFLQESTPQREQLNIEKKQVEELYFEAERLYQSKGEDSEARHKRMQEANKKLLELQEIVNDFANKDRNSPERVRAYIAAEEAVYAQSQTIKNMKDNYLSFERDMNIHKQKVDDLKKQLDDIISKLDRISQIEKYWNKTILNLELKQIELLSSFSDMETPYIKGDEAEIAFIAEQHKKEGKYKYTYYVNKDDEQDK
;
A
#
# COMPACT_ATOMS: atom_id res chain seq x y z
N MET A 1 -30.21 32.45 -16.04
CA MET A 1 -31.57 32.44 -15.45
C MET A 1 -32.65 31.99 -16.45
N PHE A 2 -32.90 32.70 -17.57
CA PHE A 2 -33.98 32.36 -18.51
C PHE A 2 -33.89 30.92 -19.10
N LYS A 3 -32.69 30.47 -19.48
CA LYS A 3 -32.47 29.09 -19.96
C LYS A 3 -32.79 28.02 -18.91
N GLN A 4 -32.46 28.26 -17.65
CA GLN A 4 -32.72 27.33 -16.55
C GLN A 4 -34.21 27.22 -16.25
N ILE A 5 -34.94 28.34 -16.27
CA ILE A 5 -36.40 28.36 -16.13
C ILE A 5 -37.05 27.62 -17.31
N TRP A 6 -36.56 27.86 -18.53
CA TRP A 6 -37.06 27.15 -19.71
C TRP A 6 -36.82 25.64 -19.66
N TYR A 7 -35.63 25.20 -19.24
CA TYR A 7 -35.33 23.78 -19.03
C TYR A 7 -36.15 23.17 -17.90
N PHE A 8 -36.37 23.93 -16.84
CA PHE A 8 -37.27 23.52 -15.77
C PHE A 8 -38.68 23.31 -16.31
N LEU A 9 -39.26 24.26 -17.04
CA LEU A 9 -40.60 24.13 -17.62
C LEU A 9 -40.70 23.00 -18.65
N THR A 10 -39.67 22.80 -19.47
CA THR A 10 -39.63 21.76 -20.53
C THR A 10 -39.10 20.41 -20.06
N PHE A 11 -39.03 20.16 -18.75
CA PHE A 11 -38.59 18.89 -18.14
C PHE A 11 -37.16 18.45 -18.49
N LYS A 12 -36.30 19.36 -18.94
CA LYS A 12 -34.90 19.08 -19.29
C LYS A 12 -33.99 19.15 -18.05
N ILE A 13 -34.09 18.14 -17.18
CA ILE A 13 -33.35 18.07 -15.91
C ILE A 13 -31.83 18.15 -16.12
N TYR A 14 -31.30 17.37 -17.06
CA TYR A 14 -29.87 17.30 -17.37
C TYR A 14 -29.48 18.23 -18.52
N GLN A 15 -30.22 19.32 -18.72
CA GLN A 15 -29.96 20.32 -19.76
C GLN A 15 -29.90 19.69 -21.16
N GLY A 16 -28.77 19.83 -21.87
CA GLY A 16 -28.52 19.24 -23.19
C GLY A 16 -27.73 17.94 -23.18
N ASN A 17 -27.30 17.44 -22.02
CA ASN A 17 -26.45 16.25 -21.93
C ASN A 17 -27.24 15.00 -22.35
N LEU A 18 -26.73 14.27 -23.34
CA LEU A 18 -27.39 13.08 -23.90
C LEU A 18 -28.85 13.34 -24.34
N LEU A 19 -29.18 14.57 -24.74
CA LEU A 19 -30.51 14.92 -25.22
C LEU A 19 -30.49 15.13 -26.74
N THR A 20 -31.18 14.25 -27.48
CA THR A 20 -31.34 14.44 -28.92
C THR A 20 -32.31 15.57 -29.24
N ALA A 21 -32.17 16.20 -30.41
CA ALA A 21 -33.10 17.24 -30.86
C ALA A 21 -34.57 16.76 -30.89
N GLY A 22 -34.79 15.50 -31.31
CA GLY A 22 -36.11 14.87 -31.27
C GLY A 22 -36.66 14.70 -29.85
N GLY A 23 -35.82 14.26 -28.90
CA GLY A 23 -36.20 14.15 -27.49
C GLY A 23 -36.51 15.51 -26.86
N ALA A 24 -35.76 16.55 -27.22
CA ALA A 24 -35.98 17.91 -26.74
C ALA A 24 -37.34 18.49 -27.19
N ASN A 25 -37.74 18.24 -28.45
CA ASN A 25 -39.04 18.65 -28.97
C ASN A 25 -40.17 17.88 -28.31
N TYR A 26 -39.99 16.57 -28.15
CA TYR A 26 -40.95 15.70 -27.48
C TYR A 26 -41.27 16.17 -26.04
N LEU A 27 -40.24 16.49 -25.24
CA LEU A 27 -40.42 17.03 -23.90
C LEU A 27 -41.12 18.39 -23.88
N THR A 28 -40.86 19.23 -24.89
CA THR A 28 -41.53 20.53 -25.00
C THR A 28 -43.03 20.35 -25.24
N VAL A 29 -43.43 19.43 -26.14
CA VAL A 29 -44.85 19.11 -26.38
C VAL A 29 -45.51 18.54 -25.13
N ILE A 30 -44.87 17.59 -24.44
CA ILE A 30 -45.41 17.04 -23.19
C ILE A 30 -45.54 18.11 -22.11
N SER A 31 -44.59 19.04 -22.01
CA SER A 31 -44.68 20.12 -21.02
C SER A 31 -45.90 21.00 -21.21
N VAL A 32 -46.29 21.25 -22.46
CA VAL A 32 -47.53 21.98 -22.77
C VAL A 32 -48.75 21.16 -22.35
N ILE A 33 -48.78 19.86 -22.65
CA ILE A 33 -49.90 18.97 -22.29
C ILE A 33 -50.05 18.86 -20.76
N VAL A 34 -48.96 18.63 -20.03
CA VAL A 34 -48.96 18.58 -18.56
C VAL A 34 -49.41 19.91 -17.97
N PHE A 35 -48.93 21.03 -18.53
CA PHE A 35 -49.34 22.35 -18.08
C PHE A 35 -50.85 22.57 -18.28
N LEU A 36 -51.40 22.20 -19.45
CA LEU A 36 -52.84 22.29 -19.72
C LEU A 36 -53.66 21.39 -18.79
N ALA A 37 -53.19 20.16 -18.53
CA ALA A 37 -53.83 19.24 -17.61
C ALA A 37 -53.89 19.82 -16.19
N ALA A 38 -52.74 20.25 -15.65
CA ALA A 38 -52.66 20.85 -14.32
C ALA A 38 -53.49 22.14 -14.24
N LEU A 39 -53.56 22.93 -15.32
CA LEU A 39 -54.34 24.16 -15.39
C LEU A 39 -55.85 23.89 -15.38
N SER A 40 -56.32 22.82 -16.02
CA SER A 40 -57.73 22.39 -15.89
C SER A 40 -58.09 21.98 -14.46
N GLU A 41 -57.21 21.26 -13.77
CA GLU A 41 -57.38 20.91 -12.35
C GLU A 41 -57.37 22.17 -11.48
N GLY A 42 -56.42 23.08 -11.70
CA GLY A 42 -56.32 24.34 -10.98
C GLY A 42 -57.57 25.21 -11.13
N PHE A 43 -58.18 25.28 -12.31
CA PHE A 43 -59.42 26.03 -12.51
C PHE A 43 -60.64 25.41 -11.82
N ALA A 44 -60.80 24.09 -11.92
CA ALA A 44 -61.91 23.40 -11.26
C ALA A 44 -61.84 23.55 -9.73
N TRP A 45 -60.67 23.32 -9.16
CA TRP A 45 -60.44 23.46 -7.72
C TRP A 45 -60.41 24.92 -7.27
N GLY A 46 -60.01 25.85 -8.14
CA GLY A 46 -60.15 27.28 -7.88
C GLY A 46 -61.62 27.71 -7.83
N HIS A 47 -62.47 27.20 -8.73
CA HIS A 47 -63.92 27.45 -8.65
C HIS A 47 -64.50 26.89 -7.35
N PHE A 48 -64.13 25.67 -6.96
CA PHE A 48 -64.51 25.11 -5.67
C PHE A 48 -64.01 25.96 -4.49
N GLY A 49 -62.76 26.42 -4.52
CA GLY A 49 -62.18 27.30 -3.49
C GLY A 49 -62.91 28.62 -3.33
N SER A 50 -63.43 29.17 -4.42
CA SER A 50 -64.22 30.41 -4.39
C SER A 50 -65.53 30.25 -3.60
N THR A 51 -66.04 29.02 -3.44
CA THR A 51 -67.27 28.75 -2.66
C THR A 51 -67.06 28.76 -1.14
N PHE A 52 -65.83 28.50 -0.66
CA PHE A 52 -65.52 28.51 0.79
C PHE A 52 -65.26 29.89 1.37
N THR A 53 -65.06 30.90 0.52
CA THR A 53 -64.77 32.28 0.95
C THR A 53 -65.76 33.27 0.30
N PRO A 54 -67.04 33.28 0.72
CA PRO A 54 -68.07 34.10 0.09
C PRO A 54 -67.73 35.59 0.09
N ASP A 55 -67.05 36.07 1.15
CA ASP A 55 -66.68 37.48 1.32
C ASP A 55 -65.50 37.90 0.43
N ASN A 56 -64.66 36.96 -0.01
CA ASN A 56 -63.57 37.21 -0.96
C ASN A 56 -63.32 35.99 -1.87
N PRO A 57 -64.20 35.74 -2.85
CA PRO A 57 -64.17 34.52 -3.66
C PRO A 57 -62.89 34.38 -4.50
N TYR A 58 -62.28 35.51 -4.87
CA TYR A 58 -61.02 35.53 -5.61
C TYR A 58 -59.86 35.00 -4.77
N LEU A 59 -59.82 35.31 -3.47
CA LEU A 59 -58.75 34.86 -2.60
C LEU A 59 -58.79 33.34 -2.41
N GLY A 60 -59.94 32.77 -2.03
CA GLY A 60 -60.06 31.32 -1.87
C GLY A 60 -59.85 30.56 -3.17
N GLY A 61 -60.33 31.10 -4.29
CA GLY A 61 -60.14 30.49 -5.61
C GLY A 61 -58.69 30.50 -6.09
N VAL A 62 -57.99 31.64 -5.95
CA VAL A 62 -56.57 31.74 -6.35
C VAL A 62 -55.70 30.85 -5.47
N VAL A 63 -55.93 30.82 -4.15
CA VAL A 63 -55.12 30.03 -3.21
C VAL A 63 -55.31 28.53 -3.46
N LEU A 64 -56.55 28.04 -3.48
CA LEU A 64 -56.81 26.61 -3.67
C LEU A 64 -56.46 26.16 -5.10
N GLY A 65 -56.80 26.96 -6.11
CA GLY A 65 -56.49 26.66 -7.50
C GLY A 65 -54.99 26.61 -7.77
N SER A 66 -54.22 27.56 -7.24
CA SER A 66 -52.75 27.57 -7.40
C SER A 66 -52.09 26.40 -6.67
N PHE A 67 -52.60 26.05 -5.48
CA PHE A 67 -52.10 24.91 -4.71
C PHE A 67 -52.30 23.59 -5.44
N ILE A 68 -53.53 23.34 -5.91
CA ILE A 68 -53.84 22.11 -6.65
C ILE A 68 -53.14 22.07 -8.01
N PHE A 69 -53.08 23.20 -8.72
CA PHE A 69 -52.28 23.33 -9.94
C PHE A 69 -50.83 22.88 -9.70
N MET A 70 -50.17 23.41 -8.66
CA MET A 70 -48.79 23.03 -8.34
C MET A 70 -48.68 21.55 -8.00
N LEU A 71 -49.61 20.99 -7.21
CA LEU A 71 -49.60 19.58 -6.83
C LEU A 71 -49.66 18.67 -8.06
N PHE A 72 -50.64 18.89 -8.95
CA PHE A 72 -50.78 18.08 -10.17
C PHE A 72 -49.62 18.30 -11.14
N TRP A 73 -49.17 19.54 -11.30
CA TRP A 73 -48.03 19.86 -12.15
C TRP A 73 -46.74 19.18 -11.67
N PHE A 74 -46.45 19.19 -10.36
CA PHE A 74 -45.31 18.48 -9.79
C PHE A 74 -45.45 16.96 -9.92
N PHE A 75 -46.64 16.41 -9.65
CA PHE A 75 -46.88 14.98 -9.80
C PHE A 75 -46.65 14.52 -11.24
N ASP A 76 -47.30 15.16 -12.22
CA ASP A 76 -47.15 14.81 -13.63
C ASP A 76 -45.72 15.05 -14.12
N ARG A 77 -45.05 16.10 -13.66
CA ARG A 77 -43.61 16.32 -13.90
C ARG A 77 -42.80 15.12 -13.42
N THR A 78 -42.96 14.72 -12.16
CA THR A 78 -42.18 13.60 -11.59
C THR A 78 -42.40 12.29 -12.34
N MET A 79 -43.63 12.03 -12.78
CA MET A 79 -43.96 10.88 -13.63
C MET A 79 -43.25 10.94 -14.99
N VAL A 80 -43.31 12.08 -15.69
CA VAL A 80 -42.64 12.25 -16.99
C VAL A 80 -41.14 12.06 -16.86
N THR A 81 -40.54 12.62 -15.80
CA THR A 81 -39.09 12.61 -15.58
C THR A 81 -38.57 11.35 -14.88
N GLN A 82 -39.44 10.43 -14.49
CA GLN A 82 -39.04 9.23 -13.78
C GLN A 82 -38.07 8.39 -14.61
N ASP A 83 -36.99 7.95 -13.96
CA ASP A 83 -35.97 7.08 -14.53
C ASP A 83 -36.51 5.64 -14.65
N MET A 84 -36.76 5.23 -15.89
CA MET A 84 -37.25 3.88 -16.22
C MET A 84 -36.12 2.85 -16.34
N MET A 85 -34.87 3.31 -16.40
CA MET A 85 -33.68 2.48 -16.68
C MET A 85 -32.75 2.38 -15.46
N THR A 86 -33.17 2.89 -14.29
CA THR A 86 -32.34 2.97 -13.08
C THR A 86 -31.66 1.64 -12.75
N GLU A 87 -32.43 0.55 -12.67
CA GLU A 87 -31.91 -0.78 -12.29
C GLU A 87 -31.11 -1.44 -13.43
N GLU A 88 -31.55 -1.26 -14.68
CA GLU A 88 -30.84 -1.77 -15.86
C GLU A 88 -29.45 -1.13 -15.97
N HIS A 89 -29.37 0.20 -15.93
CA HIS A 89 -28.10 0.93 -15.99
C HIS A 89 -27.25 0.77 -14.74
N ALA A 90 -27.84 0.58 -13.55
CA ALA A 90 -27.06 0.23 -12.38
C ALA A 90 -26.29 -1.08 -12.61
N LYS A 91 -26.96 -2.17 -13.01
CA LYS A 91 -26.29 -3.46 -13.21
C LYS A 91 -25.35 -3.45 -14.44
N THR A 92 -25.82 -2.94 -15.57
CA THR A 92 -25.06 -2.96 -16.83
C THR A 92 -23.84 -2.02 -16.84
N LEU A 93 -23.90 -0.88 -16.15
CA LEU A 93 -22.76 0.02 -16.01
C LEU A 93 -21.80 -0.41 -14.90
N ASP A 94 -22.22 -1.31 -14.00
CA ASP A 94 -21.35 -2.03 -13.07
C ASP A 94 -20.71 -3.28 -13.72
N GLY A 95 -21.07 -3.59 -14.97
CA GLY A 95 -20.49 -4.68 -15.77
C GLY A 95 -21.26 -6.00 -15.70
N GLU A 96 -22.37 -6.04 -14.96
CA GLU A 96 -23.23 -7.22 -14.81
C GLU A 96 -24.26 -7.33 -15.95
N ASP A 97 -24.67 -8.57 -16.25
CA ASP A 97 -25.79 -8.79 -17.18
C ASP A 97 -27.14 -8.55 -16.46
N TYR A 98 -27.96 -7.67 -17.01
CA TYR A 98 -29.27 -7.36 -16.44
C TYR A 98 -30.33 -8.37 -16.88
N VAL A 99 -30.76 -9.22 -15.94
CA VAL A 99 -31.93 -10.09 -16.09
C VAL A 99 -33.01 -9.62 -15.10
N PRO A 100 -34.06 -8.93 -15.57
CA PRO A 100 -35.08 -8.39 -14.67
C PRO A 100 -35.94 -9.50 -14.06
N ASN A 101 -36.10 -9.48 -12.74
CA ASN A 101 -37.11 -10.28 -12.07
C ASN A 101 -38.52 -9.76 -12.37
N PHE A 102 -39.55 -10.58 -12.16
CA PHE A 102 -40.95 -10.19 -12.44
C PHE A 102 -41.32 -8.85 -11.78
N TRP A 103 -40.97 -8.65 -10.51
CA TRP A 103 -41.23 -7.40 -9.80
C TRP A 103 -40.45 -6.20 -10.35
N GLU A 104 -39.15 -6.36 -10.65
CA GLU A 104 -38.30 -5.31 -11.23
C GLU A 104 -38.82 -4.85 -12.61
N LYS A 105 -39.31 -5.80 -13.42
CA LYS A 105 -39.90 -5.52 -14.73
C LYS A 105 -41.16 -4.64 -14.65
N TYR A 106 -42.00 -4.82 -13.63
CA TYR A 106 -43.27 -4.10 -13.50
C TYR A 106 -43.24 -2.91 -12.53
N LYS A 107 -42.25 -2.82 -11.63
CA LYS A 107 -42.04 -1.70 -10.70
C LYS A 107 -42.09 -0.30 -11.35
N PRO A 108 -41.41 -0.03 -12.49
CA PRO A 108 -41.51 1.28 -13.14
C PRO A 108 -42.93 1.61 -13.61
N TYR A 109 -43.79 0.60 -13.80
CA TYR A 109 -45.18 0.81 -14.23
C TYR A 109 -46.14 1.18 -13.09
N PHE A 110 -45.73 1.09 -11.83
CA PHE A 110 -46.56 1.45 -10.67
C PHE A 110 -47.06 2.91 -10.74
N VAL A 111 -46.23 3.81 -11.28
CA VAL A 111 -46.59 5.23 -11.41
C VAL A 111 -47.74 5.44 -12.40
N PHE A 112 -47.92 4.57 -13.40
CA PHE A 112 -49.10 4.62 -14.26
C PHE A 112 -50.38 4.22 -13.52
N MET A 113 -50.31 3.25 -12.60
CA MET A 113 -51.46 2.87 -11.78
C MET A 113 -51.86 4.01 -10.84
N ALA A 114 -50.87 4.67 -10.22
CA ALA A 114 -51.11 5.87 -9.43
C ALA A 114 -51.75 6.99 -10.28
N ARG A 115 -51.23 7.24 -11.50
CA ARG A 115 -51.81 8.23 -12.41
C ARG A 115 -53.23 7.87 -12.85
N LEU A 116 -53.50 6.60 -13.15
CA LEU A 116 -54.84 6.13 -13.50
C LEU A 116 -55.82 6.37 -12.34
N GLY A 117 -55.40 6.09 -11.10
CA GLY A 117 -56.18 6.40 -9.90
C GLY A 117 -56.47 7.90 -9.76
N ILE A 118 -55.49 8.75 -10.05
CA ILE A 118 -55.68 10.21 -10.06
C ILE A 118 -56.67 10.62 -11.15
N VAL A 119 -56.56 10.12 -12.38
CA VAL A 119 -57.52 10.43 -13.46
C VAL A 119 -58.94 10.02 -13.06
N ILE A 120 -59.11 8.84 -12.47
CA ILE A 120 -60.42 8.38 -11.97
C ILE A 120 -60.94 9.31 -10.88
N THR A 121 -60.08 9.74 -9.96
CA THR A 121 -60.44 10.68 -8.88
C THR A 121 -60.82 12.05 -9.44
N SER A 122 -60.10 12.55 -10.44
CA SER A 122 -60.41 13.79 -11.16
C SER A 122 -61.75 13.71 -11.88
N LEU A 123 -62.12 12.58 -12.48
CA LEU A 123 -63.44 12.41 -13.10
C LEU A 123 -64.57 12.47 -12.07
N ILE A 124 -64.35 11.95 -10.87
CA ILE A 124 -65.36 11.96 -9.80
C ILE A 124 -65.50 13.36 -9.19
N ILE A 125 -64.39 14.07 -8.99
CA ILE A 125 -64.37 15.33 -8.22
C ILE A 125 -64.24 16.55 -9.12
N THR A 126 -63.21 16.61 -9.95
CA THR A 126 -62.87 17.78 -10.79
C THR A 126 -63.89 18.02 -11.91
N ALA A 127 -64.34 16.95 -12.59
CA ALA A 127 -65.19 17.08 -13.76
C ALA A 127 -66.56 17.75 -13.48
N PRO A 128 -67.28 17.44 -12.37
CA PRO A 128 -68.47 18.18 -11.98
C PRO A 128 -68.24 19.68 -11.78
N PHE A 129 -67.14 20.08 -11.13
CA PHE A 129 -66.84 21.49 -10.88
C PHE A 129 -66.41 22.23 -12.14
N LEU A 130 -65.66 21.57 -13.04
CA LEU A 130 -65.30 22.17 -14.32
C LEU A 130 -66.55 22.36 -15.20
N THR A 131 -67.49 21.42 -15.17
CA THR A 131 -68.78 21.55 -15.85
C THR A 131 -69.61 22.71 -15.29
N GLN A 132 -69.66 22.86 -13.95
CA GLN A 132 -70.32 24.00 -13.31
C GLN A 132 -69.67 25.34 -13.68
N LEU A 133 -68.34 25.38 -13.83
CA LEU A 133 -67.62 26.58 -14.27
C LEU A 133 -68.04 27.01 -15.68
N VAL A 134 -68.22 26.06 -16.61
CA VAL A 134 -68.69 26.34 -17.98
C VAL A 134 -70.09 26.96 -17.97
N PHE A 135 -70.96 26.52 -17.05
CA PHE A 135 -72.32 27.04 -16.88
C PHE A 135 -72.46 28.15 -15.83
N LYS A 136 -71.36 28.77 -15.39
CA LYS A 136 -71.39 29.77 -14.31
C LYS A 136 -72.40 30.89 -14.58
N THR A 137 -72.40 31.45 -15.79
CA THR A 137 -73.31 32.52 -16.20
C THR A 137 -74.77 32.07 -16.20
N ASP A 138 -75.05 30.84 -16.64
CA ASP A 138 -76.40 30.31 -16.71
C ASP A 138 -76.96 29.99 -15.31
N ILE A 139 -76.10 29.51 -14.41
CA ILE A 139 -76.41 29.30 -12.99
C ILE A 139 -76.73 30.64 -12.31
N GLU A 140 -75.91 31.67 -12.55
CA GLU A 140 -76.13 33.02 -12.00
C GLU A 140 -77.46 33.63 -12.50
N ASN A 141 -77.79 33.43 -13.78
CA ASN A 141 -79.06 33.89 -14.36
C ASN A 141 -80.28 33.18 -13.76
N GLU A 142 -80.24 31.85 -13.60
CA GLU A 142 -81.33 31.08 -13.01
C GLU A 142 -81.53 31.40 -11.53
N MET A 143 -80.45 31.64 -10.80
CA MET A 143 -80.52 32.13 -9.42
C MET A 143 -81.22 33.49 -9.33
N ALA A 144 -80.94 34.41 -10.27
CA ALA A 144 -81.64 35.69 -10.34
C ALA A 144 -83.14 35.54 -10.62
N ILE A 145 -83.54 34.59 -11.47
CA ILE A 145 -84.94 34.27 -11.76
C ILE A 145 -85.64 33.68 -10.52
N GLN A 146 -85.02 32.71 -9.84
CA GLN A 146 -85.57 32.11 -8.61
C GLN A 146 -85.73 33.15 -7.51
N TYR A 147 -84.75 34.05 -7.38
CA TYR A 147 -84.81 35.17 -6.46
C TYR A 147 -86.02 36.08 -6.74
N GLN A 148 -86.22 36.50 -7.99
CA GLN A 148 -87.40 37.31 -8.37
C GLN A 148 -88.73 36.58 -8.09
N ASN A 149 -88.82 35.28 -8.38
CA ASN A 149 -90.03 34.50 -8.12
C ASN A 149 -90.36 34.41 -6.63
N SER A 150 -89.36 34.22 -5.76
CA SER A 150 -89.58 34.19 -4.31
C SER A 150 -90.03 35.55 -3.75
N ILE A 151 -89.54 36.66 -4.29
CA ILE A 151 -90.01 38.01 -3.95
C ILE A 151 -91.47 38.20 -4.35
N ASN A 152 -91.85 37.77 -5.56
CA ASN A 152 -93.22 37.88 -6.04
C ASN A 152 -94.19 37.04 -5.20
N GLN A 153 -93.82 35.80 -4.84
CA GLN A 153 -94.65 34.96 -3.97
C GLN A 153 -94.83 35.59 -2.58
N ALA A 154 -93.75 36.11 -1.98
CA ALA A 154 -93.84 36.76 -0.68
C ALA A 154 -94.68 38.05 -0.73
N LYS A 155 -94.64 38.79 -1.85
CA LYS A 155 -95.54 39.92 -2.11
C LYS A 155 -97.00 39.47 -2.10
N ASP A 156 -97.34 38.43 -2.87
CA ASP A 156 -98.72 37.94 -2.99
C ASP A 156 -99.27 37.42 -1.64
N GLU A 157 -98.45 36.69 -0.87
CA GLU A 157 -98.83 36.21 0.47
C GLU A 157 -99.07 37.37 1.47
N THR A 158 -98.24 38.41 1.41
CA THR A 158 -98.37 39.58 2.29
C THR A 158 -99.60 40.40 1.93
N MET A 159 -99.86 40.58 0.63
CA MET A 159 -101.07 41.26 0.14
C MET A 159 -102.33 40.48 0.50
N GLY A 160 -102.35 39.16 0.31
CA GLY A 160 -103.49 38.30 0.64
C GLY A 160 -103.93 38.38 2.10
N LYS A 161 -102.98 38.45 3.04
CA LYS A 161 -103.29 38.62 4.48
C LYS A 161 -103.94 39.96 4.81
N ILE A 162 -103.61 41.02 4.07
CA ILE A 162 -104.20 42.35 4.28
C ILE A 162 -105.58 42.42 3.63
N GLU A 163 -105.75 41.83 2.44
CA GLU A 163 -107.07 41.67 1.79
C GLU A 163 -108.04 40.87 2.66
N GLU A 164 -107.58 39.80 3.31
CA GLU A 164 -108.39 39.02 4.26
C GLU A 164 -108.92 39.89 5.41
N LYS A 165 -108.06 40.72 6.01
CA LYS A 165 -108.48 41.67 7.06
C LYS A 165 -109.49 42.70 6.57
N ILE A 166 -109.34 43.21 5.34
CA ILE A 166 -110.31 44.13 4.74
C ILE A 166 -111.66 43.42 4.60
N ASN A 167 -111.68 42.16 4.11
CA ASN A 167 -112.91 41.38 3.95
C ASN A 167 -113.58 41.04 5.28
N GLU A 168 -112.81 40.70 6.33
CA GLU A 168 -113.31 40.51 7.68
C GLU A 168 -113.98 41.77 8.22
N GLN A 169 -113.35 42.93 8.03
CA GLN A 169 -113.89 44.22 8.46
C GLN A 169 -115.16 44.60 7.69
N GLN A 170 -115.22 44.34 6.38
CA GLN A 170 -116.46 44.52 5.59
C GLN A 170 -117.60 43.65 6.12
N THR A 171 -117.29 42.39 6.44
CA THR A 171 -118.27 41.45 7.01
C THR A 171 -118.74 41.90 8.38
N TYR A 172 -117.85 42.50 9.19
CA TYR A 172 -118.22 43.09 10.48
C TYR A 172 -119.18 44.27 10.34
N ILE A 173 -118.90 45.19 9.41
CA ILE A 173 -119.77 46.34 9.12
C ILE A 173 -121.16 45.87 8.63
N GLN A 174 -121.22 44.85 7.77
CA GLN A 174 -122.49 44.26 7.34
C GLN A 174 -123.30 43.71 8.52
N LYS A 175 -122.66 42.97 9.44
CA LYS A 175 -123.33 42.49 10.66
C LYS A 175 -123.83 43.62 11.55
N LEU A 176 -123.11 44.74 11.64
CA LEU A 176 -123.56 45.92 12.38
C LEU A 176 -124.76 46.59 11.70
N HIS A 177 -124.76 46.70 10.37
CA HIS A 177 -125.91 47.17 9.60
C HIS A 177 -127.16 46.31 9.85
N ASP A 178 -127.02 44.98 9.81
CA ASP A 178 -128.12 44.05 10.11
C ASP A 178 -128.66 44.24 11.54
N LYS A 179 -127.77 44.42 12.53
CA LYS A 179 -128.14 44.70 13.92
C LYS A 179 -128.89 46.04 14.06
N LEU A 180 -128.42 47.10 13.39
CA LEU A 180 -129.06 48.40 13.40
C LEU A 180 -130.49 48.31 12.84
N GLN A 181 -130.66 47.60 11.72
CA GLN A 181 -131.96 47.41 11.08
C GLN A 181 -132.94 46.67 11.98
N ASN A 182 -132.47 45.63 12.67
CA ASN A 182 -133.28 44.88 13.64
C ASN A 182 -133.70 45.72 14.86
N GLU A 183 -132.80 46.54 15.42
CA GLU A 183 -133.11 47.40 16.58
C GLU A 183 -134.13 48.50 16.22
N ILE A 184 -134.02 49.10 15.03
CA ILE A 184 -134.99 50.09 14.54
C ILE A 184 -136.38 49.46 14.34
N ALA A 185 -136.44 48.19 13.92
CA ALA A 185 -137.71 47.48 13.71
C ALA A 185 -138.40 47.02 15.01
N GLY A 186 -137.66 46.83 16.12
CA GLY A 186 -138.14 46.18 17.35
C GLY A 186 -138.91 47.06 18.36
N LYS A 187 -138.82 48.40 18.31
CA LYS A 187 -139.44 49.30 19.31
C LYS A 187 -140.67 50.05 18.78
N LYS A 188 -141.87 49.64 19.23
CA LYS A 188 -143.12 50.44 19.14
C LYS A 188 -143.08 51.60 20.14
N GLY A 189 -142.99 52.84 19.63
CA GLY A 189 -143.56 54.02 20.29
C GLY A 189 -142.60 54.96 21.04
N SER A 190 -141.92 55.85 20.31
CA SER A 190 -141.84 57.27 20.71
C SER A 190 -141.63 58.11 19.44
N LYS A 191 -142.40 59.19 19.28
CA LYS A 191 -142.55 59.92 18.01
C LYS A 191 -141.45 60.95 17.74
N TYR A 192 -140.32 60.93 18.46
CA TYR A 192 -139.15 61.77 18.16
C TYR A 192 -137.85 61.11 18.67
N GLY A 193 -136.95 60.75 17.73
CA GLY A 193 -135.55 60.37 17.99
C GLY A 193 -135.20 58.89 17.80
N LYS A 194 -134.04 58.60 17.19
CA LYS A 194 -133.39 57.27 17.25
C LYS A 194 -133.12 56.97 18.72
N GLY A 195 -133.47 55.76 19.20
CA GLY A 195 -133.15 55.36 20.57
C GLY A 195 -131.64 55.37 20.83
N PRO A 196 -131.20 55.53 22.10
CA PRO A 196 -129.77 55.62 22.43
C PRO A 196 -128.95 54.43 21.93
N VAL A 197 -129.56 53.24 21.87
CA VAL A 197 -128.93 52.00 21.35
C VAL A 197 -128.77 52.04 19.82
N ALA A 198 -129.74 52.57 19.08
CA ALA A 198 -129.61 52.71 17.62
C ALA A 198 -128.61 53.82 17.24
N GLN A 199 -128.49 54.87 18.07
CA GLN A 199 -127.45 55.89 17.91
C GLN A 199 -126.06 55.33 18.20
N SER A 200 -125.89 54.50 19.24
CA SER A 200 -124.60 53.86 19.52
C SER A 200 -124.19 52.89 18.43
N ILE A 201 -125.12 52.09 17.88
CA ILE A 201 -124.81 51.19 16.74
C ILE A 201 -124.47 52.00 15.48
N GLN A 202 -125.16 53.12 15.22
CA GLN A 202 -124.82 53.99 14.09
C GLN A 202 -123.42 54.59 14.25
N GLN A 203 -123.07 55.06 15.44
CA GLN A 203 -121.74 55.57 15.73
C GLN A 203 -120.69 54.46 15.54
N GLU A 204 -120.98 53.23 15.97
CA GLU A 204 -120.11 52.08 15.79
C GLU A 204 -119.92 51.71 14.29
N ILE A 205 -120.95 51.86 13.47
CA ILE A 205 -120.86 51.70 12.00
C ILE A 205 -120.00 52.80 11.38
N ASP A 206 -120.17 54.05 11.80
CA ASP A 206 -119.41 55.19 11.27
C ASP A 206 -117.92 55.06 11.65
N GLU A 207 -117.64 54.63 12.89
CA GLU A 207 -116.29 54.29 13.36
C GLU A 207 -115.70 53.09 12.58
N ALA A 208 -116.48 52.03 12.36
CA ALA A 208 -116.03 50.86 11.61
C ALA A 208 -115.78 51.15 10.12
N ASN A 209 -116.58 52.01 9.49
CA ASN A 209 -116.38 52.47 8.11
C ASN A 209 -115.13 53.35 8.00
N THR A 210 -114.91 54.26 8.95
CA THR A 210 -113.69 55.07 9.00
C THR A 210 -112.46 54.15 9.11
N HIS A 211 -112.53 53.15 9.97
CA HIS A 211 -111.46 52.16 10.09
C HIS A 211 -111.24 51.34 8.80
N LEU A 212 -112.31 51.02 8.08
CA LEU A 212 -112.22 50.33 6.79
C LEU A 212 -111.57 51.20 5.70
N ASP A 213 -111.91 52.48 5.63
CA ASP A 213 -111.30 53.41 4.68
C ASP A 213 -109.82 53.65 5.00
N GLU A 214 -109.47 53.72 6.29
CA GLU A 214 -108.07 53.72 6.74
C GLU A 214 -107.33 52.44 6.31
N LEU A 215 -107.92 51.26 6.49
CA LEU A 215 -107.33 49.99 6.07
C LEU A 215 -107.11 49.92 4.55
N LYS A 216 -108.08 50.36 3.74
CA LYS A 216 -107.94 50.41 2.28
C LYS A 216 -106.86 51.40 1.83
N THR A 217 -106.81 52.58 2.45
CA THR A 217 -105.81 53.59 2.13
C THR A 217 -104.41 53.13 2.52
N ASN A 218 -104.27 52.49 3.69
CA ASN A 218 -103.02 51.89 4.13
C ASN A 218 -102.59 50.74 3.19
N PHE A 219 -103.51 49.91 2.72
CA PHE A 219 -103.22 48.85 1.77
C PHE A 219 -102.67 49.37 0.43
N GLU A 220 -103.30 50.38 -0.18
CA GLU A 220 -102.79 50.95 -1.44
C GLU A 220 -101.42 51.63 -1.25
N ASN A 221 -101.21 52.30 -0.11
CA ASN A 221 -99.91 52.87 0.23
C ASN A 221 -98.83 51.80 0.44
N ASP A 222 -99.17 50.72 1.14
CA ASP A 222 -98.26 49.60 1.40
C ASP A 222 -97.93 48.84 0.12
N LYS A 223 -98.91 48.65 -0.76
CA LYS A 223 -98.72 48.11 -2.11
C LYS A 223 -97.73 48.94 -2.93
N LEU A 224 -97.90 50.25 -2.97
CA LEU A 224 -97.03 51.14 -3.73
C LEU A 224 -95.60 51.18 -3.13
N LYS A 225 -95.48 51.20 -1.80
CA LYS A 225 -94.18 51.11 -1.11
C LYS A 225 -93.48 49.80 -1.41
N LEU A 226 -94.21 48.68 -1.39
CA LEU A 226 -93.67 47.36 -1.68
C LEU A 226 -93.20 47.26 -3.13
N GLU A 227 -94.01 47.71 -4.10
CA GLU A 227 -93.62 47.72 -5.52
C GLU A 227 -92.39 48.60 -5.79
N THR A 228 -92.32 49.77 -5.15
CA THR A 228 -91.16 50.66 -5.25
C THR A 228 -89.91 50.04 -4.62
N ALA A 229 -90.05 49.36 -3.48
CA ALA A 229 -88.95 48.69 -2.81
C ALA A 229 -88.40 47.49 -3.61
N ILE A 230 -89.27 46.76 -4.33
CA ILE A 230 -88.87 45.66 -5.23
C ILE A 230 -88.07 46.20 -6.43
N VAL A 231 -88.55 47.27 -7.07
CA VAL A 231 -87.86 47.87 -8.24
C VAL A 231 -86.50 48.46 -7.85
N ASN A 232 -86.43 49.10 -6.67
CA ASN A 232 -85.21 49.77 -6.20
C ASN A 232 -84.28 48.85 -5.36
N ASN A 233 -84.62 47.57 -5.18
CA ASN A 233 -83.86 46.61 -4.35
C ASN A 233 -83.59 47.12 -2.92
N ASP A 234 -84.58 47.76 -2.29
CA ASP A 234 -84.45 48.32 -0.94
C ASP A 234 -84.68 47.24 0.13
N GLU A 235 -83.58 46.64 0.60
CA GLU A 235 -83.56 45.56 1.59
C GLU A 235 -84.15 45.94 2.95
N GLN A 236 -84.12 47.23 3.33
CA GLN A 236 -84.68 47.65 4.62
C GLN A 236 -86.20 47.66 4.58
N THR A 237 -86.77 48.23 3.52
CA THR A 237 -88.22 48.30 3.32
C THR A 237 -88.83 46.91 3.11
N LEU A 238 -88.15 46.01 2.38
CA LEU A 238 -88.63 44.64 2.16
C LEU A 238 -88.67 43.79 3.43
N LYS A 239 -87.70 43.97 4.35
CA LYS A 239 -87.70 43.32 5.66
C LYS A 239 -88.88 43.75 6.54
N ILE A 240 -89.29 45.02 6.46
CA ILE A 240 -90.44 45.55 7.22
C ILE A 240 -91.73 44.83 6.80
N PHE A 241 -91.86 44.47 5.51
CA PHE A 241 -92.96 43.67 4.99
C PHE A 241 -92.81 42.15 5.22
N GLY A 242 -91.79 41.71 5.95
CA GLY A 242 -91.54 40.29 6.23
C GLY A 242 -90.87 39.53 5.08
N ILE A 243 -90.42 40.21 4.03
CA ILE A 243 -89.71 39.61 2.90
C ILE A 243 -88.20 39.59 3.21
N LEU A 244 -87.67 38.42 3.58
CA LEU A 244 -86.26 38.22 3.84
C LEU A 244 -85.49 37.97 2.53
N MET A 245 -84.72 38.96 2.10
CA MET A 245 -83.88 38.88 0.89
C MET A 245 -82.64 38.03 1.17
N VAL A 246 -82.58 36.80 0.64
CA VAL A 246 -81.35 35.99 0.64
C VAL A 246 -80.81 35.95 -0.79
N LYS A 247 -79.91 36.89 -1.12
CA LYS A 247 -79.34 37.06 -2.47
C LYS A 247 -78.51 35.86 -2.94
N ASP A 248 -77.93 35.09 -2.01
CA ASP A 248 -77.07 33.97 -2.34
C ASP A 248 -77.07 32.95 -1.20
N SER A 249 -77.97 31.96 -1.27
CA SER A 249 -78.00 30.87 -0.30
C SER A 249 -77.42 29.60 -0.94
N PRO A 250 -76.68 28.77 -0.18
CA PRO A 250 -76.25 27.45 -0.64
C PRO A 250 -77.40 26.60 -1.20
N ILE A 251 -78.61 26.78 -0.65
CA ILE A 251 -79.83 26.08 -1.07
C ILE A 251 -80.30 26.55 -2.45
N PHE A 252 -80.24 27.86 -2.75
CA PHE A 252 -80.58 28.40 -4.08
C PHE A 252 -79.59 27.93 -5.15
N ARG A 253 -78.28 27.92 -4.82
CA ARG A 253 -77.25 27.37 -5.71
C ARG A 253 -77.46 25.87 -5.98
N GLU A 254 -77.74 25.09 -4.94
CA GLU A 254 -77.98 23.65 -5.06
C GLU A 254 -79.23 23.34 -5.90
N ASN A 255 -80.32 24.09 -5.71
CA ASN A 255 -81.55 23.93 -6.48
C ASN A 255 -81.37 24.32 -7.95
N ALA A 256 -80.67 25.42 -8.24
CA ALA A 256 -80.32 25.80 -9.61
C ALA A 256 -79.47 24.72 -10.30
N ILE A 257 -78.41 24.24 -9.62
CA ILE A 257 -77.55 23.16 -10.14
C ILE A 257 -78.34 21.87 -10.39
N ASN A 258 -79.25 21.49 -9.50
CA ASN A 258 -80.07 20.28 -9.67
C ASN A 258 -81.06 20.38 -10.83
N LYS A 259 -81.57 21.57 -11.13
CA LYS A 259 -82.39 21.83 -12.31
C LYS A 259 -81.57 21.69 -13.59
N PHE A 260 -80.38 22.29 -13.65
CA PHE A 260 -79.49 22.19 -14.82
C PHE A 260 -78.99 20.77 -15.07
N LYS A 261 -78.73 19.96 -14.03
CA LYS A 261 -78.37 18.53 -14.18
C LYS A 261 -79.39 17.71 -14.99
N GLN A 262 -80.65 18.16 -15.05
CA GLN A 262 -81.70 17.47 -15.80
C GLN A 262 -81.72 17.87 -17.28
N GLU A 263 -81.09 18.98 -17.66
CA GLU A 263 -81.06 19.46 -19.03
C GLU A 263 -80.10 18.63 -19.92
N PRO A 264 -80.48 18.38 -21.19
CA PRO A 264 -79.62 17.64 -22.12
C PRO A 264 -78.32 18.39 -22.44
N ALA A 265 -78.34 19.73 -22.45
CA ALA A 265 -77.16 20.56 -22.68
C ALA A 265 -76.09 20.37 -21.59
N PHE A 266 -76.51 20.33 -20.32
CA PHE A 266 -75.61 20.09 -19.19
C PHE A 266 -74.94 18.72 -19.28
N LYS A 267 -75.72 17.67 -19.60
CA LYS A 267 -75.19 16.30 -19.76
C LYS A 267 -74.19 16.18 -20.91
N ASN A 268 -74.45 16.84 -22.03
CA ASN A 268 -73.53 16.83 -23.18
C ASN A 268 -72.20 17.52 -22.85
N THR A 269 -72.25 18.67 -22.16
CA THR A 269 -71.05 19.37 -21.71
C THR A 269 -70.29 18.56 -20.65
N GLN A 270 -70.99 17.90 -19.73
CA GLN A 270 -70.39 16.99 -18.76
C GLN A 270 -69.61 15.86 -19.47
N TYR A 271 -70.23 15.20 -20.45
CA TYR A 271 -69.53 14.16 -21.24
C TYR A 271 -68.35 14.71 -22.04
N ALA A 272 -68.43 15.94 -22.55
CA ALA A 272 -67.31 16.58 -23.24
C ALA A 272 -66.14 16.87 -22.29
N VAL A 273 -66.42 17.34 -21.07
CA VAL A 273 -65.44 17.57 -20.00
C VAL A 273 -64.81 16.24 -19.55
N ASP A 274 -65.61 15.21 -19.30
CA ASP A 274 -65.14 13.88 -18.94
C ASP A 274 -64.24 13.31 -20.05
N GLY A 275 -64.68 13.41 -21.30
CA GLY A 275 -63.93 12.97 -22.47
C GLY A 275 -62.61 13.70 -22.63
N PHE A 276 -62.58 15.02 -22.39
CA PHE A 276 -61.35 15.81 -22.41
C PHE A 276 -60.36 15.36 -21.32
N LEU A 277 -60.83 15.17 -20.07
CA LEU A 277 -59.97 14.72 -18.96
C LEU A 277 -59.43 13.30 -19.19
N ILE A 278 -60.26 12.40 -19.70
CA ILE A 278 -59.84 11.05 -20.09
C ILE A 278 -58.79 11.12 -21.19
N LEU A 279 -59.03 11.92 -22.24
CA LEU A 279 -58.10 12.06 -23.36
C LEU A 279 -56.74 12.59 -22.90
N VAL A 280 -56.72 13.63 -22.08
CA VAL A 280 -55.47 14.20 -21.52
C VAL A 280 -54.76 13.18 -20.63
N GLY A 281 -55.50 12.50 -19.75
CA GLY A 281 -54.95 11.45 -18.89
C GLY A 281 -54.33 10.29 -19.67
N VAL A 282 -55.04 9.81 -20.71
CA VAL A 282 -54.57 8.74 -21.60
C VAL A 282 -53.35 9.18 -22.41
N ILE A 283 -53.34 10.41 -22.95
CA ILE A 283 -52.17 10.94 -23.67
C ILE A 283 -50.95 11.01 -22.77
N LEU A 284 -51.09 11.41 -21.50
CA LEU A 284 -49.96 11.44 -20.57
C LEU A 284 -49.42 10.04 -20.28
N ILE A 285 -50.31 9.06 -20.04
CA ILE A 285 -49.93 7.65 -19.86
C ILE A 285 -49.23 7.12 -21.12
N LEU A 286 -49.82 7.32 -22.30
CA LEU A 286 -49.26 6.88 -23.58
C LEU A 286 -47.93 7.57 -23.88
N SER A 287 -47.77 8.84 -23.53
CA SER A 287 -46.52 9.57 -23.73
C SER A 287 -45.38 8.92 -22.98
N LYS A 288 -45.61 8.50 -21.72
CA LYS A 288 -44.57 7.85 -20.94
C LYS A 288 -44.36 6.38 -21.36
N LEU A 289 -45.41 5.66 -21.81
CA LEU A 289 -45.28 4.29 -22.34
C LEU A 289 -44.53 4.23 -23.69
N LEU A 290 -44.89 5.11 -24.62
CA LEU A 290 -44.32 5.21 -25.97
C LEU A 290 -43.07 6.11 -26.03
N GLN A 291 -42.49 6.42 -24.87
CA GLN A 291 -41.30 7.25 -24.77
C GLN A 291 -40.14 6.65 -25.59
N PRO A 292 -39.48 7.42 -26.48
CA PRO A 292 -38.34 6.94 -27.26
C PRO A 292 -37.19 6.46 -26.36
N LYS A 293 -36.45 5.41 -26.79
CA LYS A 293 -35.32 4.85 -26.02
C LYS A 293 -34.29 5.93 -25.64
N SER A 294 -33.99 6.85 -26.57
CA SER A 294 -33.08 7.98 -26.33
C SER A 294 -33.52 8.88 -25.17
N LEU A 295 -34.82 9.06 -24.97
CA LEU A 295 -35.34 9.85 -23.86
C LEU A 295 -35.38 9.07 -22.55
N LYS A 296 -35.56 7.75 -22.60
CA LYS A 296 -35.40 6.88 -21.42
C LYS A 296 -33.97 6.92 -20.90
N MET A 297 -32.99 6.87 -21.81
CA MET A 297 -31.57 7.05 -21.49
C MET A 297 -31.26 8.43 -20.92
N TYR A 298 -31.84 9.49 -21.49
CA TYR A 298 -31.65 10.86 -21.00
C TYR A 298 -32.00 11.01 -19.52
N TYR A 299 -33.10 10.41 -19.07
CA TYR A 299 -33.50 10.46 -17.66
C TYR A 299 -32.73 9.52 -16.75
N SER A 300 -31.86 8.66 -17.32
CA SER A 300 -31.08 7.76 -16.50
C SER A 300 -30.02 8.50 -15.70
N SER A 301 -30.20 8.54 -14.39
CA SER A 301 -29.25 9.18 -13.47
C SER A 301 -27.85 8.56 -13.56
N ARG A 302 -27.78 7.23 -13.61
CA ARG A 302 -26.52 6.48 -13.75
C ARG A 302 -25.81 6.74 -15.07
N LEU A 303 -26.55 6.83 -16.17
CA LEU A 303 -25.94 7.16 -17.46
C LEU A 303 -25.43 8.62 -17.49
N GLN A 304 -26.11 9.54 -16.82
CA GLN A 304 -25.67 10.94 -16.73
C GLN A 304 -24.43 11.10 -15.85
N GLU A 305 -24.31 10.30 -14.78
CA GLU A 305 -23.10 10.22 -13.94
C GLU A 305 -21.90 9.66 -14.72
N ALA A 306 -22.12 8.55 -15.45
CA ALA A 306 -21.13 7.98 -16.35
C ALA A 306 -20.71 8.98 -17.44
N TRP A 307 -21.68 9.74 -17.99
CA TRP A 307 -21.41 10.76 -19.01
C TRP A 307 -20.53 11.89 -18.48
N SER A 308 -20.80 12.38 -17.27
CA SER A 308 -19.94 13.40 -16.64
C SER A 308 -18.51 12.87 -16.49
N SER A 309 -18.37 11.66 -15.96
CA SER A 309 -17.07 11.02 -15.76
C SER A 309 -16.32 10.77 -17.08
N TYR A 310 -17.06 10.48 -18.16
CA TYR A 310 -16.52 10.35 -19.51
C TYR A 310 -16.01 11.69 -20.06
N VAL A 311 -16.79 12.77 -19.94
CA VAL A 311 -16.40 14.12 -20.36
C VAL A 311 -15.19 14.64 -19.58
N ASP A 312 -15.05 14.23 -18.31
CA ASP A 312 -13.89 14.56 -17.47
C ASP A 312 -12.62 13.78 -17.85
N GLY A 313 -12.70 12.85 -18.82
CA GLY A 313 -11.56 12.10 -19.35
C GLY A 313 -11.23 10.82 -18.59
N ASN A 314 -12.01 10.43 -17.56
CA ASN A 314 -11.73 9.22 -16.76
C ASN A 314 -11.82 7.90 -17.56
N TYR A 315 -12.40 7.97 -18.76
CA TYR A 315 -12.56 6.83 -19.65
C TYR A 315 -11.44 6.76 -20.71
N ASP A 316 -10.72 7.86 -20.97
CA ASP A 316 -9.89 8.05 -22.16
C ASP A 316 -8.65 7.14 -22.21
N ASP A 317 -8.13 6.74 -21.05
CA ASP A 317 -6.97 5.84 -20.95
C ASP A 317 -7.23 4.45 -21.54
N TYR A 318 -8.50 4.05 -21.62
CA TYR A 318 -8.91 2.69 -21.96
C TYR A 318 -9.84 2.62 -23.16
N LEU A 319 -10.15 3.77 -23.77
CA LEU A 319 -10.96 3.84 -24.97
C LEU A 319 -10.08 3.98 -26.23
N PRO A 320 -10.51 3.37 -27.36
CA PRO A 320 -9.92 3.64 -28.66
C PRO A 320 -9.87 5.14 -28.95
N GLU A 321 -8.88 5.60 -29.70
CA GLU A 321 -8.66 7.03 -29.97
C GLU A 321 -9.89 7.75 -30.55
N SER A 322 -10.70 7.04 -31.35
CA SER A 322 -11.96 7.52 -31.92
C SER A 322 -13.12 7.66 -30.93
N GLU A 323 -13.05 6.98 -29.78
CA GLU A 323 -14.08 6.96 -28.73
C GLU A 323 -13.68 7.79 -27.50
N LYS A 324 -12.53 8.48 -27.52
CA LYS A 324 -12.09 9.38 -26.43
C LYS A 324 -12.98 10.61 -26.34
N SER A 325 -13.12 11.13 -25.12
CA SER A 325 -13.90 12.32 -24.78
C SER A 325 -13.56 13.52 -25.66
N SER A 326 -12.26 13.68 -26.00
CA SER A 326 -11.75 14.77 -26.83
C SER A 326 -12.17 14.70 -28.31
N HIS A 327 -12.52 13.50 -28.81
CA HIS A 327 -12.86 13.26 -30.21
C HIS A 327 -14.35 13.02 -30.43
N MET A 328 -15.15 12.91 -29.35
CA MET A 328 -16.58 12.71 -29.47
C MET A 328 -17.28 13.98 -29.97
N ALA A 329 -18.21 13.84 -30.91
CA ALA A 329 -19.00 14.96 -31.40
C ALA A 329 -19.78 15.63 -30.25
N HIS A 330 -19.93 16.96 -30.28
CA HIS A 330 -20.62 17.77 -29.25
C HIS A 330 -22.08 17.34 -28.96
N MET A 331 -22.68 16.45 -29.76
CA MET A 331 -24.03 15.93 -29.55
C MET A 331 -24.07 14.42 -29.90
N PRO A 332 -23.51 13.54 -29.06
CA PRO A 332 -23.51 12.11 -29.34
C PRO A 332 -24.90 11.52 -29.13
N MET A 333 -25.24 10.53 -29.94
CA MET A 333 -26.45 9.74 -29.74
C MET A 333 -26.34 9.00 -28.39
N PRO A 334 -27.34 9.08 -27.50
CA PRO A 334 -27.26 8.46 -26.17
C PRO A 334 -26.95 6.96 -26.20
N GLN A 335 -27.40 6.27 -27.25
CA GLN A 335 -27.13 4.85 -27.51
C GLN A 335 -25.64 4.57 -27.77
N THR A 336 -24.95 5.47 -28.47
CA THR A 336 -23.52 5.32 -28.75
C THR A 336 -22.73 5.39 -27.46
N PHE A 337 -23.06 6.35 -26.60
CA PHE A 337 -22.42 6.47 -25.28
C PHE A 337 -22.76 5.30 -24.36
N GLU A 338 -24.03 4.87 -24.28
CA GLU A 338 -24.45 3.67 -23.52
C GLU A 338 -23.58 2.46 -23.87
N ASN A 339 -23.36 2.20 -25.16
CA ASN A 339 -22.52 1.07 -25.61
C ASN A 339 -21.05 1.22 -25.18
N ILE A 340 -20.49 2.43 -25.25
CA ILE A 340 -19.12 2.71 -24.80
C ILE A 340 -19.01 2.47 -23.29
N ALA A 341 -19.96 2.99 -22.52
CA ALA A 341 -19.97 2.88 -21.07
C ALA A 341 -20.15 1.41 -20.60
N ILE A 342 -21.03 0.64 -21.25
CA ILE A 342 -21.21 -0.80 -20.96
C ILE A 342 -19.95 -1.58 -21.34
N ARG A 343 -19.33 -1.30 -22.50
CA ARG A 343 -18.08 -1.96 -22.92
C ARG A 343 -16.94 -1.67 -21.94
N TYR A 344 -16.86 -0.42 -21.49
CA TYR A 344 -15.92 -0.02 -20.45
C TYR A 344 -16.19 -0.84 -19.18
N ALA A 345 -17.42 -0.87 -18.67
CA ALA A 345 -17.77 -1.63 -17.47
C ALA A 345 -17.43 -3.12 -17.56
N LYS A 346 -17.77 -3.79 -18.67
CA LYS A 346 -17.49 -5.22 -18.88
C LYS A 346 -16.01 -5.59 -18.93
N THR A 347 -15.15 -4.64 -19.28
CA THR A 347 -13.69 -4.84 -19.35
C THR A 347 -12.97 -4.41 -18.07
N LEU A 348 -13.70 -4.05 -17.00
CA LEU A 348 -13.11 -3.55 -15.76
C LEU A 348 -12.23 -4.62 -15.07
N GLU A 349 -12.77 -5.84 -14.88
CA GLU A 349 -12.04 -6.93 -14.21
C GLU A 349 -10.78 -7.35 -14.98
N GLU A 350 -10.88 -7.48 -16.31
CA GLU A 350 -9.73 -7.82 -17.17
C GLU A 350 -8.61 -6.76 -17.07
N ARG A 351 -8.99 -5.48 -16.96
CA ARG A 351 -8.06 -4.36 -16.79
C ARG A 351 -7.43 -4.31 -15.40
N GLU A 352 -8.19 -4.62 -14.35
CA GLU A 352 -7.63 -4.75 -13.00
C GLU A 352 -6.60 -5.88 -12.93
N GLN A 353 -6.90 -7.03 -13.54
CA GLN A 353 -5.95 -8.13 -13.61
C GLN A 353 -4.69 -7.79 -14.42
N ASP A 354 -4.82 -7.09 -15.55
CA ASP A 354 -3.66 -6.65 -16.34
C ASP A 354 -2.81 -5.61 -15.57
N ASN A 355 -3.45 -4.67 -14.87
CA ASN A 355 -2.78 -3.70 -14.02
C ASN A 355 -2.07 -4.36 -12.82
N ILE A 356 -2.68 -5.38 -12.20
CA ILE A 356 -2.07 -6.17 -11.14
C ILE A 356 -0.85 -6.92 -11.69
N LYS A 357 -0.97 -7.61 -12.82
CA LYS A 357 0.16 -8.31 -13.47
C LYS A 357 1.30 -7.36 -13.81
N LYS A 358 1.03 -6.18 -14.36
CA LYS A 358 2.05 -5.16 -14.63
C LYS A 358 2.72 -4.64 -13.35
N ARG A 359 1.97 -4.48 -12.26
CA ARG A 359 2.52 -4.09 -10.95
C ARG A 359 3.38 -5.20 -10.33
N GLU A 360 2.96 -6.45 -10.43
CA GLU A 360 3.73 -7.62 -9.99
C GLU A 360 5.02 -7.76 -10.79
N GLN A 361 4.96 -7.65 -12.13
CA GLN A 361 6.16 -7.67 -12.98
C GLN A 361 7.13 -6.54 -12.64
N LYS A 362 6.64 -5.31 -12.40
CA LYS A 362 7.49 -4.19 -11.95
C LYS A 362 8.09 -4.44 -10.56
N ARG A 363 7.33 -5.02 -9.64
CA ARG A 363 7.81 -5.36 -8.30
C ARG A 363 8.86 -6.48 -8.36
N GLN A 364 8.65 -7.50 -9.18
CA GLN A 364 9.60 -8.57 -9.45
C GLN A 364 10.90 -8.01 -10.04
N ALA A 365 10.80 -7.15 -11.06
CA ALA A 365 11.97 -6.51 -11.68
C ALA A 365 12.75 -5.63 -10.69
N MET A 366 12.08 -4.87 -9.83
CA MET A 366 12.75 -4.10 -8.76
C MET A 366 13.42 -4.99 -7.73
N LEU A 367 12.79 -6.10 -7.33
CA LEU A 367 13.37 -7.08 -6.41
C LEU A 367 14.59 -7.78 -7.03
N ASP A 368 14.52 -8.14 -8.31
CA ASP A 368 15.61 -8.75 -9.05
C ASP A 368 16.79 -7.77 -9.21
N GLU A 369 16.51 -6.50 -9.49
CA GLU A 369 17.53 -5.44 -9.55
C GLU A 369 18.17 -5.18 -8.17
N GLU A 370 17.37 -5.16 -7.09
CA GLU A 370 17.88 -5.02 -5.72
C GLU A 370 18.74 -6.22 -5.30
N ASN A 371 18.30 -7.44 -5.62
CA ASN A 371 19.05 -8.68 -5.37
C ASN A 371 20.35 -8.72 -6.17
N HIS A 372 20.33 -8.29 -7.43
CA HIS A 372 21.52 -8.17 -8.27
C HIS A 372 22.52 -7.16 -7.69
N MET A 373 22.05 -5.98 -7.27
CA MET A 373 22.89 -4.96 -6.63
C MET A 373 23.47 -5.42 -5.28
N LYS A 374 22.72 -6.20 -4.50
CA LYS A 374 23.23 -6.83 -3.27
C LYS A 374 24.28 -7.89 -3.58
N ALA A 375 24.06 -8.72 -4.59
CA ALA A 375 25.03 -9.73 -5.03
C ALA A 375 26.34 -9.09 -5.51
N LEU A 376 26.26 -7.99 -6.26
CA LEU A 376 27.44 -7.22 -6.69
C LEU A 376 28.22 -6.64 -5.52
N LYS A 377 27.54 -5.98 -4.56
CA LYS A 377 28.21 -5.40 -3.38
C LYS A 377 28.87 -6.48 -2.51
N ASN A 378 28.20 -7.62 -2.34
CA ASN A 378 28.76 -8.74 -1.60
C ASN A 378 29.97 -9.34 -2.34
N GLY A 379 29.88 -9.52 -3.66
CA GLY A 379 30.98 -10.02 -4.49
C GLY A 379 32.17 -9.07 -4.54
N GLU A 380 31.94 -7.76 -4.60
CA GLU A 380 32.97 -6.72 -4.52
C GLU A 380 33.73 -6.79 -3.19
N LYS A 381 32.99 -6.89 -2.08
CA LYS A 381 33.58 -7.02 -0.74
C LYS A 381 34.43 -8.29 -0.62
N SER A 382 33.91 -9.44 -1.04
CA SER A 382 34.65 -10.71 -1.02
C SER A 382 35.92 -10.65 -1.87
N HIS A 383 35.83 -10.06 -3.07
CA HIS A 383 36.98 -9.89 -3.96
C HIS A 383 38.09 -9.04 -3.33
N TYR A 384 37.75 -7.89 -2.73
CA TYR A 384 38.73 -7.05 -2.07
C TYR A 384 39.32 -7.68 -0.80
N GLU A 385 38.51 -8.42 -0.02
CA GLU A 385 39.00 -9.18 1.14
C GLU A 385 39.99 -10.27 0.73
N ARG A 386 39.72 -10.99 -0.37
CA ARG A 386 40.67 -11.96 -0.94
C ARG A 386 41.95 -11.28 -1.39
N TYR A 387 41.86 -10.23 -2.20
CA TYR A 387 43.03 -9.50 -2.69
C TYR A 387 43.90 -8.95 -1.55
N ALA A 388 43.26 -8.42 -0.49
CA ALA A 388 43.97 -7.98 0.70
C ALA A 388 44.69 -9.12 1.44
N LYS A 389 44.05 -10.31 1.56
CA LYS A 389 44.67 -11.51 2.14
C LYS A 389 45.84 -12.02 1.31
N GLU A 390 45.73 -12.02 -0.02
CA GLU A 390 46.81 -12.40 -0.94
C GLU A 390 48.01 -11.46 -0.79
N ALA A 391 47.76 -10.15 -0.77
CA ALA A 391 48.79 -9.13 -0.54
C ALA A 391 49.47 -9.29 0.82
N GLN A 392 48.70 -9.53 1.89
CA GLN A 392 49.22 -9.75 3.24
C GLN A 392 50.06 -11.03 3.34
N ASN A 393 49.60 -12.13 2.74
CA ASN A 393 50.33 -13.40 2.72
C ASN A 393 51.65 -13.27 1.95
N TYR A 394 51.62 -12.60 0.80
CA TYR A 394 52.82 -12.33 0.02
C TYR A 394 53.82 -11.45 0.80
N GLU A 395 53.35 -10.37 1.42
CA GLU A 395 54.20 -9.47 2.20
C GLU A 395 54.82 -10.19 3.41
N TYR A 396 54.03 -11.00 4.13
CA TYR A 396 54.52 -11.81 5.25
C TYR A 396 55.57 -12.84 4.81
N GLN A 397 55.29 -13.61 3.76
CA GLN A 397 56.24 -14.60 3.23
C GLN A 397 57.55 -13.92 2.80
N ASN A 398 57.46 -12.83 2.03
CA ASN A 398 58.63 -12.11 1.55
C ASN A 398 59.46 -11.52 2.71
N LYS A 399 58.80 -11.00 3.76
CA LYS A 399 59.48 -10.48 4.96
C LYS A 399 60.22 -11.58 5.74
N VAL A 400 59.55 -12.69 6.05
CA VAL A 400 60.15 -13.83 6.77
C VAL A 400 61.39 -14.34 6.04
N VAL A 401 61.30 -14.40 4.73
CA VAL A 401 62.34 -14.90 3.86
C VAL A 401 63.53 -13.94 3.76
N LYS A 402 63.25 -12.63 3.60
CA LYS A 402 64.27 -11.59 3.65
C LYS A 402 65.02 -11.58 4.98
N ASP A 403 64.31 -11.72 6.10
CA ASP A 403 64.91 -11.78 7.43
C ASP A 403 65.78 -13.02 7.61
N LYS A 404 65.33 -14.20 7.15
CA LYS A 404 66.13 -15.44 7.17
C LYS A 404 67.39 -15.31 6.33
N LYS A 405 67.29 -14.76 5.11
CA LYS A 405 68.44 -14.51 4.23
C LYS A 405 69.49 -13.63 4.90
N GLN A 406 69.06 -12.49 5.46
CA GLN A 406 69.96 -11.56 6.15
C GLN A 406 70.67 -12.21 7.35
N ARG A 407 69.97 -13.05 8.13
CA ARG A 407 70.57 -13.77 9.27
C ARG A 407 71.62 -14.78 8.83
N ILE A 408 71.36 -15.56 7.77
CA ILE A 408 72.31 -16.55 7.24
C ILE A 408 73.53 -15.84 6.65
N GLU A 409 73.34 -14.79 5.85
CA GLU A 409 74.45 -14.02 5.26
C GLU A 409 75.35 -13.38 6.34
N LYS A 410 74.74 -12.81 7.39
CA LYS A 410 75.49 -12.24 8.52
C LYS A 410 76.28 -13.31 9.25
N ALA A 411 75.67 -14.45 9.59
CA ALA A 411 76.34 -15.55 10.29
C ALA A 411 77.47 -16.18 9.46
N LEU A 412 77.28 -16.31 8.14
CA LEU A 412 78.30 -16.82 7.22
C LEU A 412 79.48 -15.86 7.15
N LYS A 413 79.23 -14.55 7.03
CA LYS A 413 80.28 -13.53 7.06
C LYS A 413 81.07 -13.55 8.36
N GLU A 414 80.39 -13.64 9.50
CA GLU A 414 81.02 -13.73 10.82
C GLU A 414 81.88 -15.00 10.96
N ALA A 415 81.38 -16.16 10.54
CA ALA A 415 82.12 -17.43 10.59
C ALA A 415 83.35 -17.44 9.67
N CYS A 416 83.23 -16.87 8.46
CA CYS A 416 84.37 -16.72 7.54
C CYS A 416 85.44 -15.80 8.14
N ASN A 417 85.05 -14.65 8.70
CA ASN A 417 85.99 -13.73 9.35
C ASN A 417 86.72 -14.39 10.53
N GLN A 418 86.00 -15.14 11.37
CA GLN A 418 86.59 -15.84 12.52
C GLN A 418 87.56 -16.95 12.08
N LYS A 419 87.21 -17.69 11.02
CA LYS A 419 88.12 -18.68 10.42
C LYS A 419 89.38 -18.01 9.88
N GLU A 420 89.25 -16.89 9.19
CA GLU A 420 90.38 -16.14 8.63
C GLU A 420 91.32 -15.63 9.72
N GLN A 421 90.77 -15.02 10.78
CA GLN A 421 91.54 -14.60 11.95
C GLN A 421 92.28 -15.78 12.61
N PHE A 422 91.58 -16.90 12.82
CA PHE A 422 92.19 -18.10 13.37
C PHE A 422 93.32 -18.63 12.48
N LEU A 423 93.15 -18.65 11.16
CA LEU A 423 94.20 -19.07 10.23
C LEU A 423 95.41 -18.12 10.26
N GLN A 424 95.19 -16.82 10.34
CA GLN A 424 96.27 -15.84 10.46
C GLN A 424 97.10 -16.05 11.74
N GLU A 425 96.46 -16.35 12.87
CA GLU A 425 97.13 -16.59 14.14
C GLU A 425 97.79 -17.99 14.23
N SER A 426 97.11 -19.02 13.71
CA SER A 426 97.53 -20.42 13.88
C SER A 426 98.53 -20.90 12.81
N THR A 427 98.59 -20.27 11.64
CA THR A 427 99.51 -20.69 10.56
C THR A 427 100.99 -20.59 10.99
N PRO A 428 101.46 -19.44 11.53
CA PRO A 428 102.84 -19.34 12.02
C PRO A 428 103.13 -20.34 13.15
N GLN A 429 102.16 -20.54 14.06
CA GLN A 429 102.30 -21.48 15.17
C GLN A 429 102.39 -22.93 14.67
N ARG A 430 101.60 -23.31 13.66
CA ARG A 430 101.62 -24.64 13.04
C ARG A 430 102.92 -24.89 12.30
N GLU A 431 103.45 -23.91 11.59
CA GLU A 431 104.76 -23.99 10.94
C GLU A 431 105.87 -24.20 11.97
N GLN A 432 105.88 -23.40 13.04
CA GLN A 432 106.84 -23.52 14.13
C GLN A 432 106.78 -24.90 14.81
N LEU A 433 105.58 -25.39 15.15
CA LEU A 433 105.40 -26.71 15.75
C LEU A 433 105.81 -27.85 14.82
N ASN A 434 105.64 -27.71 13.49
CA ASN A 434 106.11 -28.72 12.54
C ASN A 434 107.65 -28.77 12.45
N ILE A 435 108.31 -27.60 12.52
CA ILE A 435 109.77 -27.53 12.57
C ILE A 435 110.27 -28.17 13.87
N GLU A 436 109.68 -27.80 15.01
CA GLU A 436 110.02 -28.36 16.33
C GLU A 436 109.77 -29.87 16.38
N LYS A 437 108.63 -30.34 15.84
CA LYS A 437 108.32 -31.76 15.70
C LYS A 437 109.44 -32.49 14.98
N LYS A 438 109.86 -32.00 13.80
CA LYS A 438 110.90 -32.65 13.00
C LYS A 438 112.23 -32.73 13.76
N GLN A 439 112.61 -31.66 14.47
CA GLN A 439 113.84 -31.64 15.28
C GLN A 439 113.77 -32.64 16.43
N VAL A 440 112.65 -32.70 17.16
CA VAL A 440 112.45 -33.64 18.28
C VAL A 440 112.36 -35.08 17.78
N GLU A 441 111.74 -35.35 16.63
CA GLU A 441 111.69 -36.67 15.99
C GLU A 441 113.09 -37.20 15.65
N GLU A 442 113.93 -36.35 15.06
CA GLU A 442 115.33 -36.69 14.75
C GLU A 442 116.11 -37.03 16.03
N LEU A 443 115.99 -36.19 17.08
CA LEU A 443 116.63 -36.43 18.37
C LEU A 443 116.10 -37.69 19.08
N TYR A 444 114.79 -37.95 19.02
CA TYR A 444 114.16 -39.12 19.59
C TYR A 444 114.67 -40.38 18.91
N PHE A 445 114.70 -40.41 17.57
CA PHE A 445 115.18 -41.55 16.79
C PHE A 445 116.64 -41.89 17.10
N GLU A 446 117.51 -40.87 17.19
CA GLU A 446 118.91 -41.08 17.56
C GLU A 446 119.07 -41.61 19.00
N ALA A 447 118.32 -41.05 19.95
CA ALA A 447 118.36 -41.47 21.35
C ALA A 447 117.83 -42.90 21.52
N GLU A 448 116.74 -43.26 20.83
CA GLU A 448 116.14 -44.60 20.86
C GLU A 448 117.10 -45.64 20.27
N ARG A 449 117.74 -45.33 19.12
CA ARG A 449 118.75 -46.20 18.52
C ARG A 449 119.93 -46.46 19.47
N LEU A 450 120.43 -45.42 20.13
CA LEU A 450 121.51 -45.55 21.11
C LEU A 450 121.09 -46.38 22.34
N TYR A 451 119.87 -46.18 22.83
CA TYR A 451 119.34 -46.96 23.94
C TYR A 451 119.16 -48.45 23.57
N GLN A 452 118.64 -48.76 22.39
CA GLN A 452 118.50 -50.13 21.89
C GLN A 452 119.85 -50.83 21.78
N SER A 453 120.86 -50.17 21.18
CA SER A 453 122.22 -50.70 21.09
C SER A 453 122.83 -50.95 22.48
N LYS A 454 122.60 -50.06 23.45
CA LYS A 454 123.01 -50.29 24.85
C LYS A 454 122.24 -51.44 25.52
N GLY A 455 120.98 -51.68 25.15
CA GLY A 455 120.22 -52.85 25.60
C GLY A 455 120.90 -54.16 25.21
N GLU A 456 121.31 -54.29 23.95
CA GLU A 456 122.05 -55.45 23.45
C GLU A 456 123.39 -55.65 24.19
N ASP A 457 124.12 -54.56 24.43
CA ASP A 457 125.36 -54.58 25.22
C ASP A 457 125.12 -55.02 26.68
N SER A 458 124.00 -54.63 27.28
CA SER A 458 123.59 -55.04 28.62
C SER A 458 123.43 -56.56 28.70
N GLU A 459 122.71 -57.15 27.75
CA GLU A 459 122.49 -58.58 27.67
C GLU A 459 123.82 -59.33 27.49
N ALA A 460 124.71 -58.82 26.64
CA ALA A 460 126.04 -59.39 26.44
C ALA A 460 126.89 -59.37 27.73
N ARG A 461 126.84 -58.27 28.50
CA ARG A 461 127.53 -58.15 29.79
C ARG A 461 126.92 -59.09 30.84
N HIS A 462 125.60 -59.23 30.87
CA HIS A 462 124.92 -60.16 31.77
C HIS A 462 125.31 -61.62 31.49
N LYS A 463 125.37 -62.03 30.22
CA LYS A 463 125.86 -63.36 29.83
C LYS A 463 127.31 -63.60 30.28
N ARG A 464 128.22 -62.64 30.07
CA ARG A 464 129.61 -62.74 30.56
C ARG A 464 129.70 -62.91 32.07
N MET A 465 128.85 -62.22 32.84
CA MET A 465 128.79 -62.39 34.30
C MET A 465 128.25 -63.77 34.70
N GLN A 466 127.24 -64.30 34.01
CA GLN A 466 126.73 -65.65 34.26
C GLN A 466 127.81 -66.70 34.00
N GLU A 467 128.54 -66.59 32.88
CA GLU A 467 129.68 -67.46 32.57
C GLU A 467 130.79 -67.36 33.62
N ALA A 468 131.12 -66.14 34.07
CA ALA A 468 132.12 -65.93 35.11
C ALA A 468 131.70 -66.54 36.45
N ASN A 469 130.43 -66.45 36.84
CA ASN A 469 129.87 -67.10 38.03
C ASN A 469 129.88 -68.63 37.91
N LYS A 470 129.57 -69.18 36.73
CA LYS A 470 129.67 -70.62 36.49
C LYS A 470 131.11 -71.12 36.67
N LYS A 471 132.10 -70.39 36.13
CA LYS A 471 133.53 -70.68 36.36
C LYS A 471 133.93 -70.60 37.83
N LEU A 472 133.38 -69.65 38.60
CA LEU A 472 133.64 -69.55 40.03
C LEU A 472 133.13 -70.78 40.79
N LEU A 473 131.92 -71.26 40.47
CA LEU A 473 131.35 -72.48 41.03
C LEU A 473 132.23 -73.70 40.72
N GLU A 474 132.66 -73.86 39.46
CA GLU A 474 133.59 -74.93 39.05
C GLU A 474 134.91 -74.87 39.83
N LEU A 475 135.50 -73.67 40.03
CA LEU A 475 136.71 -73.50 40.84
C LEU A 475 136.48 -73.79 42.34
N GLN A 476 135.31 -73.43 42.88
CA GLN A 476 134.95 -73.72 44.27
C GLN A 476 134.77 -75.23 44.50
N GLU A 477 134.17 -75.96 43.54
CA GLU A 477 134.11 -77.41 43.58
C GLU A 477 135.51 -78.03 43.57
N ILE A 478 136.43 -77.54 42.72
CA ILE A 478 137.84 -77.98 42.71
C ILE A 478 138.53 -77.73 44.06
N VAL A 479 138.33 -76.55 44.67
CA VAL A 479 138.88 -76.24 46.00
C VAL A 479 138.30 -77.16 47.08
N ASN A 480 136.99 -77.41 47.07
CA ASN A 480 136.34 -78.33 48.01
C ASN A 480 136.84 -79.77 47.85
N ASP A 481 137.05 -80.22 46.62
CA ASP A 481 137.65 -81.51 46.31
C ASP A 481 139.07 -81.65 46.84
N PHE A 482 139.88 -80.59 46.76
CA PHE A 482 141.20 -80.55 47.37
C PHE A 482 141.16 -80.45 48.90
N ALA A 483 140.14 -79.79 49.48
CA ALA A 483 139.96 -79.69 50.92
C ALA A 483 139.64 -81.04 51.58
N ASN A 484 138.86 -81.89 50.90
CA ASN A 484 138.41 -83.20 51.39
C ASN A 484 139.44 -84.33 51.22
N LYS A 485 140.56 -84.09 50.52
CA LYS A 485 141.60 -85.10 50.26
C LYS A 485 142.79 -84.91 51.21
N ASP A 486 143.29 -86.03 51.74
CA ASP A 486 144.32 -86.10 52.79
C ASP A 486 145.56 -85.23 52.45
N ARG A 487 145.92 -84.31 53.36
CA ARG A 487 146.86 -83.19 53.16
C ARG A 487 148.34 -83.56 53.36
N ASN A 488 148.68 -84.83 53.21
CA ASN A 488 149.99 -85.36 53.58
C ASN A 488 151.09 -85.16 52.51
N SER A 489 150.83 -84.41 51.42
CA SER A 489 151.80 -84.08 50.35
C SER A 489 151.96 -82.56 50.14
N PRO A 490 153.20 -82.02 50.12
CA PRO A 490 153.47 -80.60 49.86
C PRO A 490 152.94 -80.08 48.52
N GLU A 491 152.90 -80.93 47.49
CA GLU A 491 152.39 -80.58 46.16
C GLU A 491 150.89 -80.31 46.19
N ARG A 492 150.13 -81.07 46.99
CA ARG A 492 148.68 -80.89 47.16
C ARG A 492 148.35 -79.61 47.92
N VAL A 493 149.17 -79.24 48.91
CA VAL A 493 149.02 -77.95 49.63
C VAL A 493 149.24 -76.77 48.68
N ARG A 494 150.25 -76.85 47.80
CA ARG A 494 150.46 -75.81 46.76
C ARG A 494 149.32 -75.73 45.76
N ALA A 495 148.79 -76.87 45.31
CA ALA A 495 147.63 -76.90 44.39
C ALA A 495 146.37 -76.32 45.05
N TYR A 496 146.14 -76.59 46.34
CA TYR A 496 145.06 -76.00 47.11
C TYR A 496 145.20 -74.48 47.23
N ILE A 497 146.38 -73.98 47.62
CA ILE A 497 146.64 -72.53 47.72
C ILE A 497 146.46 -71.85 46.36
N ALA A 498 146.97 -72.43 45.28
CA ALA A 498 146.80 -71.90 43.93
C ALA A 498 145.31 -71.89 43.50
N ALA A 499 144.53 -72.89 43.90
CA ALA A 499 143.10 -72.94 43.63
C ALA A 499 142.30 -71.92 44.48
N GLU A 500 142.66 -71.72 45.75
CA GLU A 500 142.10 -70.64 46.60
C GLU A 500 142.44 -69.25 46.05
N GLU A 501 143.69 -69.03 45.62
CA GLU A 501 144.11 -67.80 44.94
C GLU A 501 143.33 -67.58 43.64
N ALA A 502 143.08 -68.64 42.86
CA ALA A 502 142.26 -68.58 41.66
C ALA A 502 140.78 -68.25 41.96
N VAL A 503 140.19 -68.84 43.01
CA VAL A 503 138.84 -68.49 43.49
C VAL A 503 138.79 -67.04 43.93
N TYR A 504 139.79 -66.56 44.67
CA TYR A 504 139.88 -65.17 45.10
C TYR A 504 140.00 -64.21 43.90
N ALA A 505 140.90 -64.49 42.95
CA ALA A 505 141.07 -63.68 41.74
C ALA A 505 139.81 -63.66 40.86
N GLN A 506 139.12 -64.80 40.72
CA GLN A 506 137.86 -64.88 39.99
C GLN A 506 136.73 -64.15 40.72
N SER A 507 136.68 -64.21 42.05
CA SER A 507 135.74 -63.44 42.87
C SER A 507 135.95 -61.93 42.70
N GLN A 508 137.20 -61.45 42.72
CA GLN A 508 137.52 -60.05 42.44
C GLN A 508 137.15 -59.65 41.01
N THR A 509 137.34 -60.53 40.03
CA THR A 509 136.94 -60.30 38.64
C THR A 509 135.42 -60.14 38.52
N ILE A 510 134.64 -61.01 39.16
CA ILE A 510 133.17 -60.91 39.19
C ILE A 510 132.73 -59.62 39.90
N LYS A 511 133.39 -59.25 41.01
CA LYS A 511 133.12 -57.99 41.70
C LYS A 511 133.33 -56.78 40.79
N ASN A 512 134.47 -56.72 40.09
CA ASN A 512 134.75 -55.66 39.11
C ASN A 512 133.74 -55.64 37.96
N MET A 513 133.32 -56.81 37.46
CA MET A 513 132.28 -56.91 36.43
C MET A 513 130.92 -56.38 36.94
N LYS A 514 130.56 -56.67 38.19
CA LYS A 514 129.33 -56.18 38.83
C LYS A 514 129.36 -54.67 39.02
N ASP A 515 130.47 -54.11 39.50
CA ASP A 515 130.63 -52.67 39.68
C ASP A 515 130.61 -51.92 38.33
N ASN A 516 131.22 -52.50 37.29
CA ASN A 516 131.14 -51.97 35.92
C ASN A 516 129.72 -52.04 35.36
N TYR A 517 129.01 -53.15 35.59
CA TYR A 517 127.62 -53.32 35.17
C TYR A 517 126.69 -52.30 35.85
N LEU A 518 126.85 -52.03 37.15
CA LEU A 518 126.07 -51.02 37.86
C LEU A 518 126.29 -49.61 37.28
N SER A 519 127.52 -49.28 36.91
CA SER A 519 127.84 -48.00 36.25
C SER A 519 127.19 -47.92 34.86
N PHE A 520 127.25 -49.01 34.10
CA PHE A 520 126.60 -49.13 32.80
C PHE A 520 125.06 -49.04 32.90
N GLU A 521 124.45 -49.67 33.89
CA GLU A 521 123.01 -49.63 34.14
C GLU A 521 122.54 -48.22 34.49
N ARG A 522 123.34 -47.47 35.27
CA ARG A 522 123.09 -46.04 35.52
C ARG A 522 123.08 -45.24 34.22
N ASP A 523 124.09 -45.42 33.37
CA ASP A 523 124.15 -44.74 32.06
C ASP A 523 122.98 -45.14 31.16
N MET A 524 122.60 -46.41 31.15
CA MET A 524 121.45 -46.93 30.40
C MET A 524 120.14 -46.28 30.86
N ASN A 525 119.94 -46.11 32.16
CA ASN A 525 118.78 -45.41 32.72
C ASN A 525 118.73 -43.93 32.33
N ILE A 526 119.87 -43.25 32.24
CA ILE A 526 119.94 -41.86 31.74
C ILE A 526 119.47 -41.79 30.28
N HIS A 527 119.90 -42.74 29.44
CA HIS A 527 119.44 -42.79 28.05
C HIS A 527 117.95 -43.14 27.94
N LYS A 528 117.45 -44.06 28.76
CA LYS A 528 116.03 -44.38 28.83
C LYS A 528 115.20 -43.15 29.17
N GLN A 529 115.60 -42.42 30.21
CA GLN A 529 114.93 -41.19 30.61
C GLN A 529 114.94 -40.14 29.50
N LYS A 530 116.05 -40.00 28.77
CA LYS A 530 116.13 -39.10 27.61
C LYS A 530 115.14 -39.50 26.49
N VAL A 531 115.00 -40.80 26.22
CA VAL A 531 114.01 -41.32 25.25
C VAL A 531 112.59 -41.02 25.70
N ASP A 532 112.27 -41.30 26.97
CA ASP A 532 110.95 -41.05 27.55
C ASP A 532 110.58 -39.54 27.52
N ASP A 533 111.53 -38.66 27.86
CA ASP A 533 111.34 -37.21 27.83
C ASP A 533 111.11 -36.68 26.41
N LEU A 534 111.89 -37.14 25.43
CA LEU A 534 111.73 -36.77 24.02
C LEU A 534 110.41 -37.28 23.44
N LYS A 535 110.00 -38.50 23.80
CA LYS A 535 108.69 -39.04 23.40
C LYS A 535 107.55 -38.19 23.94
N LYS A 536 107.62 -37.81 25.21
CA LYS A 536 106.61 -36.95 25.85
C LYS A 536 106.52 -35.57 25.18
N GLN A 537 107.67 -34.98 24.80
CA GLN A 537 107.69 -33.73 24.03
C GLN A 537 107.06 -33.89 22.65
N LEU A 538 107.37 -34.99 21.94
CA LEU A 538 106.79 -35.29 20.64
C LEU A 538 105.27 -35.47 20.72
N ASP A 539 104.77 -36.21 21.72
CA ASP A 539 103.34 -36.41 21.95
C ASP A 539 102.61 -35.08 22.24
N ASP A 540 103.22 -34.18 23.02
CA ASP A 540 102.66 -32.84 23.29
C ASP A 540 102.58 -31.98 22.02
N ILE A 541 103.62 -31.99 21.19
CA ILE A 541 103.64 -31.27 19.90
C ILE A 541 102.56 -31.84 18.96
N ILE A 542 102.45 -33.16 18.85
CA ILE A 542 101.41 -33.83 18.04
C ILE A 542 100.01 -33.46 18.54
N SER A 543 99.79 -33.44 19.86
CA SER A 543 98.50 -33.05 20.46
C SER A 543 98.12 -31.60 20.13
N LYS A 544 99.09 -30.67 20.19
CA LYS A 544 98.89 -29.26 19.81
C LYS A 544 98.56 -29.11 18.32
N LEU A 545 99.26 -29.83 17.44
CA LEU A 545 98.98 -29.83 16.00
C LEU A 545 97.59 -30.41 15.68
N ASP A 546 97.18 -31.48 16.36
CA ASP A 546 95.85 -32.07 16.20
C ASP A 546 94.76 -31.10 16.65
N ARG A 547 94.96 -30.40 17.78
CA ARG A 547 94.03 -29.37 18.26
C ARG A 547 93.81 -28.25 17.25
N ILE A 548 94.89 -27.75 16.61
CA ILE A 548 94.79 -26.75 15.55
C ILE A 548 93.96 -27.30 14.37
N SER A 549 94.23 -28.54 13.95
CA SER A 549 93.48 -29.19 12.86
C SER A 549 92.00 -29.41 13.20
N GLN A 550 91.67 -29.76 14.44
CA GLN A 550 90.29 -29.93 14.89
C GLN A 550 89.50 -28.61 14.87
N ILE A 551 90.11 -27.51 15.30
CA ILE A 551 89.48 -26.17 15.25
C ILE A 551 89.25 -25.73 13.80
N GLU A 552 90.21 -25.98 12.90
CA GLU A 552 90.06 -25.71 11.47
C GLU A 552 88.89 -26.51 10.87
N LYS A 553 88.80 -27.82 11.18
CA LYS A 553 87.68 -28.69 10.75
C LYS A 553 86.34 -28.21 11.29
N TYR A 554 86.29 -27.74 12.54
CA TYR A 554 85.08 -27.19 13.16
C TYR A 554 84.57 -25.97 12.36
N TRP A 555 85.45 -25.04 12.02
CA TRP A 555 85.07 -23.86 11.23
C TRP A 555 84.63 -24.23 9.83
N ASN A 556 85.34 -25.14 9.15
CA ASN A 556 84.94 -25.65 7.82
C ASN A 556 83.54 -26.27 7.85
N LYS A 557 83.24 -27.10 8.85
CA LYS A 557 81.92 -27.72 9.01
C LYS A 557 80.84 -26.68 9.30
N THR A 558 81.13 -25.67 10.11
CA THR A 558 80.19 -24.59 10.44
C THR A 558 79.85 -23.77 9.19
N ILE A 559 80.85 -23.38 8.39
CA ILE A 559 80.65 -22.65 7.13
C ILE A 559 79.84 -23.49 6.15
N LEU A 560 80.22 -24.75 5.93
CA LEU A 560 79.50 -25.66 5.03
C LEU A 560 78.02 -25.81 5.43
N ASN A 561 77.72 -25.95 6.72
CA ASN A 561 76.35 -26.02 7.21
C ASN A 561 75.55 -24.72 6.96
N LEU A 562 76.21 -23.56 7.02
CA LEU A 562 75.58 -22.27 6.74
C LEU A 562 75.34 -22.08 5.24
N GLU A 563 76.28 -22.52 4.39
CA GLU A 563 76.13 -22.54 2.93
C GLU A 563 74.99 -23.48 2.50
N LEU A 564 74.90 -24.68 3.09
CA LEU A 564 73.79 -25.60 2.87
C LEU A 564 72.45 -24.96 3.26
N LYS A 565 72.37 -24.30 4.41
CA LYS A 565 71.16 -23.55 4.81
C LYS A 565 70.81 -22.42 3.85
N GLN A 566 71.80 -21.77 3.24
CA GLN A 566 71.57 -20.75 2.21
C GLN A 566 70.97 -21.37 0.95
N ILE A 567 71.48 -22.52 0.51
CA ILE A 567 70.96 -23.28 -0.64
C ILE A 567 69.56 -23.82 -0.35
N GLU A 568 69.32 -24.39 0.83
CA GLU A 568 67.98 -24.82 1.28
C GLU A 568 66.99 -23.66 1.29
N LEU A 569 67.41 -22.47 1.74
CA LEU A 569 66.58 -21.28 1.67
C LEU A 569 66.26 -20.95 0.20
N LEU A 570 67.24 -20.94 -0.71
CA LEU A 570 67.05 -20.73 -2.15
C LEU A 570 66.09 -21.75 -2.78
N SER A 571 66.20 -23.03 -2.42
CA SER A 571 65.26 -24.08 -2.85
C SER A 571 63.85 -23.86 -2.27
N SER A 572 63.75 -23.40 -1.02
CA SER A 572 62.44 -23.10 -0.44
C SER A 572 61.71 -21.96 -1.14
N PHE A 573 62.41 -21.09 -1.89
CA PHE A 573 61.77 -20.11 -2.78
C PHE A 573 61.17 -20.73 -4.03
N SER A 574 61.80 -21.77 -4.62
CA SER A 574 61.21 -22.43 -5.79
C SER A 574 59.95 -23.21 -5.44
N ASP A 575 59.85 -23.67 -4.19
CA ASP A 575 58.73 -24.46 -3.68
C ASP A 575 57.66 -23.61 -2.97
N MET A 576 57.78 -22.26 -2.97
CA MET A 576 56.73 -21.41 -2.44
C MET A 576 55.48 -21.55 -3.30
N GLU A 577 54.42 -22.10 -2.71
CA GLU A 577 53.09 -22.05 -3.29
C GLU A 577 52.73 -20.61 -3.61
N THR A 578 52.13 -20.40 -4.79
CA THR A 578 51.66 -19.08 -5.21
C THR A 578 50.78 -18.49 -4.11
N PRO A 579 50.89 -17.19 -3.78
CA PRO A 579 50.03 -16.55 -2.79
C PRO A 579 48.54 -16.50 -3.20
N TYR A 580 48.21 -17.09 -4.35
CA TYR A 580 46.87 -17.17 -4.90
C TYR A 580 45.94 -17.97 -3.99
N ILE A 581 44.85 -17.33 -3.58
CA ILE A 581 43.77 -17.95 -2.85
C ILE A 581 42.63 -18.18 -3.86
N LYS A 582 42.08 -19.39 -3.89
CA LYS A 582 40.91 -19.67 -4.75
C LYS A 582 39.74 -18.77 -4.34
N GLY A 583 39.21 -18.01 -5.31
CA GLY A 583 38.06 -17.12 -5.11
C GLY A 583 36.79 -17.84 -4.70
N ASP A 584 35.95 -17.13 -3.93
CA ASP A 584 34.63 -17.59 -3.50
C ASP A 584 33.60 -17.49 -4.64
N GLU A 585 32.56 -18.34 -4.63
CA GLU A 585 31.48 -18.32 -5.63
C GLU A 585 30.74 -16.97 -5.62
N ALA A 586 30.71 -16.29 -4.48
CA ALA A 586 30.14 -14.95 -4.32
C ALA A 586 30.85 -13.88 -5.18
N GLU A 587 32.12 -14.09 -5.59
CA GLU A 587 32.89 -13.13 -6.40
C GLU A 587 32.51 -13.17 -7.88
N ILE A 588 31.90 -14.27 -8.35
CA ILE A 588 31.65 -14.53 -9.78
C ILE A 588 30.80 -13.43 -10.42
N ALA A 589 29.74 -12.98 -9.73
CA ALA A 589 28.85 -11.94 -10.25
C ALA A 589 29.57 -10.59 -10.45
N PHE A 590 30.40 -10.21 -9.48
CA PHE A 590 31.22 -9.00 -9.56
C PHE A 590 32.27 -9.10 -10.67
N ILE A 591 33.00 -10.22 -10.74
CA ILE A 591 34.03 -10.47 -11.75
C ILE A 591 33.41 -10.47 -13.16
N ALA A 592 32.26 -11.11 -13.36
CA ALA A 592 31.54 -11.11 -14.62
C ALA A 592 31.09 -9.71 -15.05
N GLU A 593 30.64 -8.87 -14.11
CA GLU A 593 30.24 -7.49 -14.41
C GLU A 593 31.44 -6.58 -14.71
N GLN A 594 32.55 -6.72 -13.97
CA GLN A 594 33.80 -6.03 -14.31
C GLN A 594 34.30 -6.44 -15.69
N HIS A 595 34.26 -7.74 -16.02
CA HIS A 595 34.59 -8.22 -17.36
C HIS A 595 33.69 -7.65 -18.47
N LYS A 596 32.41 -7.42 -18.17
CA LYS A 596 31.46 -6.79 -19.10
C LYS A 596 31.76 -5.29 -19.30
N LYS A 597 32.20 -4.59 -18.24
CA LYS A 597 32.59 -3.17 -18.28
C LYS A 597 33.95 -2.93 -18.94
N GLU A 598 34.91 -3.82 -18.71
CA GLU A 598 36.29 -3.65 -19.17
C GLU A 598 36.54 -4.10 -20.62
N GLY A 599 35.57 -4.75 -21.27
CA GLY A 599 35.61 -4.97 -22.72
C GLY A 599 36.93 -5.53 -23.25
N LYS A 600 37.12 -6.85 -23.14
CA LYS A 600 38.29 -7.68 -23.52
C LYS A 600 39.33 -7.90 -22.41
N TYR A 601 39.69 -9.19 -22.31
CA TYR A 601 40.76 -9.79 -21.52
C TYR A 601 42.01 -8.90 -21.39
N LYS A 602 42.31 -8.49 -20.16
CA LYS A 602 43.62 -8.02 -19.73
C LYS A 602 44.14 -8.85 -18.56
N TYR A 603 44.18 -10.17 -18.74
CA TYR A 603 45.06 -10.99 -17.90
C TYR A 603 46.46 -10.92 -18.49
N THR A 604 47.28 -10.02 -17.93
CA THR A 604 48.73 -10.13 -17.91
C THR A 604 49.23 -9.24 -16.78
N TYR A 605 49.26 -9.80 -15.57
CA TYR A 605 50.24 -9.37 -14.57
C TYR A 605 51.44 -10.33 -14.65
N TYR A 606 52.18 -10.21 -15.76
CA TYR A 606 53.63 -10.34 -15.71
C TYR A 606 54.16 -8.93 -15.94
N VAL A 607 54.56 -8.28 -14.85
CA VAL A 607 55.35 -7.04 -14.94
C VAL A 607 56.70 -7.44 -15.53
N ASN A 608 56.83 -7.29 -16.85
CA ASN A 608 58.13 -7.26 -17.49
C ASN A 608 58.75 -5.90 -17.15
N LYS A 609 59.94 -5.94 -16.56
CA LYS A 609 60.59 -4.78 -15.92
C LYS A 609 61.44 -3.94 -16.88
N ASP A 610 61.16 -3.99 -18.19
CA ASP A 610 62.05 -3.43 -19.22
C ASP A 610 61.49 -2.21 -19.99
N ASP A 611 60.29 -1.70 -19.67
CA ASP A 611 59.68 -0.56 -20.39
C ASP A 611 59.86 0.82 -19.69
N GLU A 612 60.92 1.03 -18.92
CA GLU A 612 61.36 2.36 -18.44
C GLU A 612 62.57 2.89 -19.23
N GLN A 613 62.46 2.98 -20.56
CA GLN A 613 63.46 3.67 -21.38
C GLN A 613 62.95 4.67 -22.42
N ASP A 614 61.68 5.06 -22.40
CA ASP A 614 61.21 6.25 -23.14
C ASP A 614 60.46 7.22 -22.22
N LYS A 615 61.23 7.96 -21.41
CA LYS A 615 60.92 9.33 -20.97
C LYS A 615 62.12 10.04 -20.36
#